data_AF-A0A0M3HQ76-F1
#
_entry.id   AF-A0A0M3HQ76-F1
#
_cell.length_a   1.000
_cell.length_b   1.000
_cell.length_c   1.000
_cell.angle_alpha   90.00
_cell.angle_beta   90.00
_cell.angle_gamma   90.00
#
_symmetry.space_group_name_H-M   'P 1'
#
loop_
_entity.id
_entity.type
_entity.pdbx_description
1 polymer ?
#
loop_
_entity_poly.entity_id
_entity_poly.type
_entity_poly.pdbx_seq_one_letter_code
_entity_poly.pdbx_strand_id
1 'polypeptide(L)'
;MSIATRIGNNFRDFGEHTSAHGIPRACVSHGLRRALWFLVLFCCVAAFILQAIQIVDKFLRHDIIVSVELRFERIPFPSVTVCNLNPYKNSLAREMGSVKDTAMKRGGQ
;
A
#
# COMPACT_ATOMS: atom_id res chain seq x y z
N MET A 1 47.73 -0.65 31.23
CA MET A 1 46.33 -1.12 31.24
C MET A 1 45.97 -1.54 29.81
N SER A 2 45.54 -2.78 29.58
CA SER A 2 45.39 -3.36 28.24
C SER A 2 44.30 -2.65 27.41
N ILE A 3 44.47 -2.60 26.09
CA ILE A 3 43.50 -2.06 25.12
C ILE A 3 42.11 -2.71 25.33
N ALA A 4 42.08 -4.00 25.63
CA ALA A 4 40.85 -4.74 25.89
C ALA A 4 40.06 -4.18 27.10
N THR A 5 40.77 -3.74 28.15
CA THR A 5 40.16 -3.14 29.34
C THR A 5 39.54 -1.77 29.03
N ARG A 6 40.19 -0.99 28.15
CA ARG A 6 39.65 0.32 27.71
C ARG A 6 38.39 0.15 26.88
N ILE A 7 38.39 -0.80 25.93
CA ILE A 7 37.21 -1.09 25.10
C ILE A 7 36.04 -1.56 25.98
N GLY A 8 36.29 -2.48 26.92
CA GLY A 8 35.26 -2.95 27.84
C GLY A 8 34.62 -1.84 28.68
N ASN A 9 35.43 -0.91 29.18
CA ASN A 9 34.93 0.23 29.94
C ASN A 9 34.10 1.19 29.07
N ASN A 10 34.53 1.47 27.83
CA ASN A 10 33.80 2.33 26.91
C ASN A 10 32.41 1.75 26.55
N PHE A 11 32.33 0.44 26.33
CA PHE A 11 31.05 -0.21 26.04
C PHE A 11 30.10 -0.18 27.23
N ARG A 12 30.62 -0.29 28.46
CA ARG A 12 29.80 -0.21 29.67
C ARG A 12 29.27 1.21 29.90
N ASP A 13 30.15 2.21 29.75
CA ASP A 13 29.82 3.63 29.87
C ASP A 13 28.74 4.04 28.85
N PHE A 14 28.91 3.64 27.58
CA PHE A 14 27.90 3.87 26.55
C PHE A 14 26.57 3.17 26.87
N GLY A 15 26.62 1.91 27.33
CA GLY A 15 25.42 1.14 27.66
C GLY A 15 24.60 1.73 28.81
N GLU A 16 25.25 2.44 29.74
CA GLU A 16 24.59 3.13 30.85
C GLU A 16 24.04 4.51 30.47
N HIS A 17 24.68 5.21 29.53
CA HIS A 17 24.32 6.58 29.13
C HIS A 17 23.59 6.73 27.79
N THR A 18 23.34 5.63 27.08
CA THR A 18 22.62 5.69 25.80
C THR A 18 21.15 6.09 25.97
N SER A 19 20.61 6.82 24.99
CA SER A 19 19.19 7.19 24.94
C SER A 19 18.25 6.00 24.66
N ALA A 20 18.81 4.84 24.28
CA ALA A 20 18.04 3.62 24.07
C ALA A 20 17.59 3.02 25.42
N HIS A 21 16.34 3.29 25.80
CA HIS A 21 15.81 3.04 27.15
C HIS A 21 15.91 1.58 27.63
N GLY A 22 16.02 0.61 26.72
CA GLY A 22 16.19 -0.81 27.06
C GLY A 22 17.63 -1.23 27.38
N ILE A 23 18.64 -0.52 26.87
CA ILE A 23 20.05 -0.91 26.99
C ILE A 23 20.58 -0.71 28.43
N PRO A 24 20.34 0.43 29.12
CA PRO A 24 20.76 0.59 30.52
C PRO A 24 20.15 -0.46 31.44
N ARG A 25 18.89 -0.85 31.20
CA ARG A 25 18.20 -1.88 31.99
C ARG A 25 18.81 -3.27 31.78
N ALA A 26 19.26 -3.58 30.56
CA ALA A 26 19.96 -4.81 30.24
C ALA A 26 21.40 -4.83 30.79
N CYS A 27 22.09 -3.68 30.80
CA CYS A 27 23.46 -3.56 31.30
C CYS A 27 23.57 -3.60 32.84
N VAL A 28 22.62 -2.99 33.55
CA VAL A 28 22.63 -2.89 35.03
C VAL A 28 22.02 -4.12 35.71
N SER A 29 21.20 -4.92 35.01
CA SER A 29 20.55 -6.10 35.60
C SER A 29 21.49 -7.31 35.72
N HIS A 30 21.21 -8.21 36.67
CA HIS A 30 21.98 -9.45 36.88
C HIS A 30 21.12 -10.72 36.69
N GLY A 31 21.77 -11.85 36.37
CA GLY A 31 21.14 -13.17 36.28
C GLY A 31 19.98 -13.25 35.28
N LEU A 32 18.87 -13.86 35.71
CA LEU A 32 17.67 -14.07 34.87
C LEU A 32 17.03 -12.76 34.40
N ARG A 33 17.07 -11.70 35.23
CA ARG A 33 16.52 -10.39 34.87
C ARG A 33 17.29 -9.77 33.70
N ARG A 34 18.61 -9.97 33.65
CA ARG A 34 19.45 -9.55 32.52
C ARG A 34 19.00 -10.25 31.23
N ALA A 35 18.86 -11.57 31.28
CA ALA A 35 18.40 -12.36 30.13
C ALA A 35 17.03 -11.89 29.63
N LEU A 36 16.09 -11.59 30.53
CA LEU A 36 14.78 -11.03 30.19
C LEU A 36 14.90 -9.69 29.47
N TRP A 37 15.70 -8.75 29.98
CA TRP A 37 15.87 -7.45 29.31
C TRP A 37 16.52 -7.57 27.94
N PHE A 38 17.49 -8.48 27.76
CA PHE A 38 18.06 -8.77 26.44
C PHE A 38 17.03 -9.39 25.50
N LEU A 39 16.19 -10.31 25.99
CA LEU A 39 15.11 -10.90 25.19
C LEU A 39 14.12 -9.82 24.73
N VAL A 40 13.67 -8.96 25.65
CA VAL A 40 12.75 -7.86 25.33
C VAL A 40 13.38 -6.89 24.33
N LEU A 41 14.64 -6.49 24.54
CA LEU A 41 15.37 -5.63 23.61
C LEU A 41 15.45 -6.26 22.22
N PHE A 42 15.77 -7.55 22.14
CA PHE A 42 15.85 -8.29 20.88
C PHE A 42 14.48 -8.37 20.18
N CYS A 43 13.41 -8.67 20.92
CA CYS A 43 12.04 -8.66 20.41
C CYS A 43 11.67 -7.29 19.84
N CYS A 44 11.98 -6.20 20.53
CA CYS A 44 11.72 -4.84 20.06
C CYS A 44 12.49 -4.51 18.79
N VAL A 45 13.78 -4.87 18.72
CA VAL A 45 14.61 -4.66 17.52
C VAL A 45 14.07 -5.48 16.35
N ALA A 46 13.70 -6.74 16.56
CA ALA A 46 13.10 -7.57 15.52
C ALA A 46 11.78 -6.99 15.01
N ALA A 47 10.89 -6.56 15.91
CA ALA A 47 9.63 -5.92 15.54
C ALA A 47 9.86 -4.61 14.76
N PHE A 48 10.84 -3.80 15.17
CA PHE A 48 11.21 -2.59 14.45
C PHE A 48 11.71 -2.88 13.03
N ILE A 49 12.58 -3.88 12.86
CA ILE A 49 13.08 -4.29 11.54
C ILE A 49 11.92 -4.77 10.65
N LEU A 50 11.02 -5.59 11.19
CA LEU A 50 9.84 -6.05 10.44
C LEU A 50 8.96 -4.89 10.01
N GLN A 51 8.69 -3.92 10.88
CA GLN A 51 7.92 -2.73 10.52
C GLN A 51 8.65 -1.87 9.48
N ALA A 52 9.97 -1.68 9.62
CA ALA A 52 10.76 -0.92 8.66
C ALA A 52 10.68 -1.55 7.26
N ILE A 53 10.79 -2.88 7.16
CA ILE A 53 10.63 -3.61 5.89
C ILE A 53 9.24 -3.36 5.30
N GLN A 54 8.17 -3.47 6.12
CA GLN A 54 6.81 -3.24 5.66
C GLN A 54 6.59 -1.81 5.16
N ILE A 55 7.16 -0.82 5.84
CA ILE A 55 7.07 0.59 5.43
C ILE A 55 7.81 0.82 4.11
N VAL A 56 9.00 0.24 3.96
CA VAL A 56 9.77 0.33 2.71
C VAL A 56 9.04 -0.35 1.56
N ASP A 57 8.51 -1.56 1.76
CA ASP A 57 7.71 -2.27 0.75
C ASP A 57 6.47 -1.45 0.36
N LYS A 58 5.75 -0.89 1.34
CA LYS A 58 4.60 -0.02 1.08
C LYS A 58 4.98 1.24 0.30
N PHE A 59 6.14 1.83 0.58
CA PHE A 59 6.66 2.97 -0.16
C PHE A 59 7.00 2.60 -1.62
N LEU A 60 7.67 1.46 -1.83
CA LEU A 60 8.07 0.99 -3.15
C LEU A 60 6.89 0.53 -4.02
N ARG A 61 5.73 0.23 -3.44
CA ARG A 61 4.50 -0.08 -4.18
C ARG A 61 3.87 1.12 -4.88
N HIS A 62 4.29 2.35 -4.55
CA HIS A 62 3.76 3.59 -5.15
C HIS A 62 2.22 3.66 -5.13
N ASP A 63 1.59 3.12 -4.07
CA ASP A 63 0.14 3.13 -3.96
C ASP A 63 -0.37 4.58 -3.87
N ILE A 64 -1.17 4.98 -4.87
CA ILE A 64 -1.80 6.31 -4.89
C ILE A 64 -3.05 6.27 -4.02
N ILE A 65 -3.01 6.97 -2.90
CA ILE A 65 -4.20 7.19 -2.06
C ILE A 65 -5.05 8.27 -2.73
N VAL A 66 -6.09 7.87 -3.47
CA VAL A 66 -7.07 8.81 -4.04
C VAL A 66 -8.07 9.17 -2.95
N SER A 67 -7.96 10.40 -2.43
CA SER A 67 -8.97 10.96 -1.53
C SER A 67 -10.18 11.42 -2.36
N VAL A 68 -11.26 10.65 -2.36
CA VAL A 68 -12.52 11.03 -3.02
C VAL A 68 -13.23 12.05 -2.14
N GLU A 69 -12.95 13.33 -2.39
CA GLU A 69 -13.69 14.42 -1.75
C GLU A 69 -14.93 14.76 -2.59
N LEU A 70 -16.10 14.73 -1.96
CA LEU A 70 -17.37 14.99 -2.62
C LEU A 70 -17.59 16.51 -2.70
N ARG A 71 -17.13 17.12 -3.80
CA ARG A 71 -17.33 18.54 -4.10
C ARG A 71 -18.69 18.75 -4.76
N PHE A 72 -19.57 19.51 -4.12
CA PHE A 72 -20.86 19.93 -4.69
C PHE A 72 -20.67 21.18 -5.56
N GLU A 73 -20.18 20.99 -6.77
CA GLU A 73 -20.08 22.06 -7.77
C GLU A 73 -21.17 21.92 -8.83
N ARG A 74 -21.60 23.05 -9.41
CA ARG A 74 -22.53 23.05 -10.55
C ARG A 74 -21.76 22.57 -11.79
N ILE A 75 -21.82 21.28 -12.06
CA ILE A 75 -21.25 20.67 -13.27
C ILE A 75 -22.16 20.87 -14.49
N PRO A 76 -21.59 20.98 -15.71
CA PRO A 76 -22.39 21.06 -16.93
C PRO A 76 -23.19 19.77 -17.12
N PHE A 77 -24.40 19.90 -17.66
CA PHE A 77 -25.22 18.75 -18.01
C PHE A 77 -24.48 17.88 -19.05
N PRO A 78 -24.38 16.55 -18.85
CA PRO A 78 -23.60 15.70 -19.73
C PRO A 78 -24.24 15.60 -21.12
N SER A 79 -23.43 15.23 -22.12
CA SER A 79 -23.99 14.85 -23.41
C SER A 79 -24.76 13.54 -23.26
N VAL A 80 -26.06 13.59 -23.53
CA VAL A 80 -26.93 12.41 -23.57
C VAL A 80 -27.07 12.00 -25.03
N THR A 81 -26.44 10.88 -25.40
CA THR A 81 -26.62 10.29 -26.73
C THR A 81 -27.62 9.15 -26.64
N VAL A 82 -28.74 9.28 -27.36
CA VAL A 82 -29.76 8.24 -27.49
C VAL A 82 -29.63 7.60 -28.86
N CYS A 83 -29.30 6.31 -28.89
CA CYS A 83 -29.24 5.53 -30.13
C CYS A 83 -30.43 4.58 -30.20
N ASN A 84 -31.05 4.51 -31.39
CA ASN A 84 -31.99 3.43 -31.67
C ASN A 84 -31.21 2.11 -31.77
N LEU A 85 -31.70 1.05 -31.11
CA LEU A 85 -31.14 -0.29 -31.20
C LEU A 85 -31.23 -0.86 -32.61
N ASN A 86 -32.19 -0.38 -33.40
CA ASN A 86 -32.32 -0.75 -34.78
C ASN A 86 -31.30 0.02 -35.65
N PRO A 87 -30.30 -0.64 -36.25
CA PRO A 87 -29.25 0.02 -37.02
C PRO A 87 -29.73 0.56 -38.38
N TYR A 88 -30.88 0.09 -38.88
CA TYR A 88 -31.38 0.47 -40.20
C TYR A 88 -32.86 0.85 -40.17
N LYS A 89 -33.22 1.99 -40.76
CA LYS A 89 -34.65 2.30 -40.98
C LYS A 89 -35.23 1.32 -42.01
N ASN A 90 -36.34 0.66 -41.66
CA ASN A 90 -36.99 -0.32 -42.53
C ASN A 90 -37.35 0.20 -43.92
N SER A 91 -37.70 1.49 -44.06
CA SER A 91 -37.96 2.11 -45.35
C SER A 91 -36.72 2.14 -46.24
N LEU A 92 -35.57 2.56 -45.69
CA LEU A 92 -34.29 2.67 -46.40
C LEU A 92 -33.63 1.32 -46.63
N ALA A 93 -33.76 0.39 -45.68
CA ALA A 93 -33.22 -0.96 -45.77
C ALA A 93 -33.83 -1.77 -46.94
N ARG A 94 -35.06 -1.45 -47.34
CA ARG A 94 -35.76 -2.11 -48.46
C ARG A 94 -35.35 -1.58 -49.84
N GLU A 95 -34.84 -0.35 -49.89
CA GLU A 95 -34.39 0.33 -51.12
C GLU A 95 -32.94 -0.04 -51.47
N MET A 96 -32.12 -0.31 -50.44
CA MET A 96 -30.72 -0.67 -50.61
C MET A 96 -30.57 -2.20 -50.72
N GLY A 97 -30.35 -2.70 -51.95
CA GLY A 97 -30.34 -4.14 -52.27
C GLY A 97 -29.44 -5.00 -51.37
N SER A 98 -28.25 -4.51 -51.01
CA SER A 98 -27.31 -5.23 -50.14
C SER A 98 -27.74 -5.31 -48.66
N VAL A 99 -28.57 -4.37 -48.17
CA VAL A 99 -29.04 -4.33 -46.77
C VAL A 99 -30.32 -5.14 -46.62
N LYS A 100 -31.16 -5.17 -47.66
CA LYS A 100 -32.43 -5.90 -47.72
C LYS A 100 -32.26 -7.39 -47.37
N ASP A 101 -31.28 -8.06 -47.95
CA ASP A 101 -31.02 -9.49 -47.75
C ASP A 101 -30.54 -9.80 -46.32
N THR A 102 -29.86 -8.84 -45.68
CA THR A 102 -29.36 -8.97 -44.30
C THR A 102 -30.45 -8.63 -43.27
N ALA A 103 -31.28 -7.63 -43.53
CA ALA A 103 -32.38 -7.22 -42.65
C ALA A 103 -33.54 -8.23 -42.65
N MET A 104 -33.88 -8.80 -43.82
CA MET A 104 -34.96 -9.78 -43.95
C MET A 104 -34.61 -11.12 -43.29
N LYS A 105 -33.33 -11.50 -43.26
CA LYS A 105 -32.86 -12.68 -42.50
C LYS A 105 -32.98 -12.52 -40.97
N ARG A 106 -32.93 -11.29 -40.44
CA ARG A 106 -33.02 -11.01 -39.00
C ARG A 106 -34.45 -10.77 -38.48
N GLY A 107 -35.39 -10.37 -39.33
CA GLY A 107 -36.77 -10.08 -38.93
C GLY A 107 -37.75 -11.27 -38.98
N GLY A 108 -37.26 -12.47 -39.34
CA GLY A 108 -38.05 -13.69 -39.46
C GLY A 108 -37.75 -14.76 -38.40
N GLN A 109 -37.19 -14.35 -37.26
CA GLN A 109 -37.02 -15.20 -36.08
C GLN A 109 -37.89 -14.67 -34.94
#